data_AF-A0A838EBY4-F1
#
_entry.id   AF-A0A838EBY4-F1
#
_cell.length_a   1.000
_cell.length_b   1.000
_cell.length_c   1.000
_cell.angle_alpha   90.00
_cell.angle_beta   90.00
_cell.angle_gamma   90.00
#
_symmetry.space_group_name_H-M   'P 1'
#
loop_
_entity.id
_entity.type
_entity.pdbx_description
1 polymer ?
#
loop_
_entity_poly.entity_id
_entity_poly.type
_entity_poly.pdbx_seq_one_letter_code
_entity_poly.pdbx_strand_id
1 'polypeptide(L)'
;AVDGIRLVFQNGKVVEASARQGQEYLLQMLELDEGARYLGEFAFGNNMRVTRGTKNILFDEKMGGTVHLALGNSYPETGGLNHSALHWDMICDLRTKGEVWVDDTLFLKDGKLIV
;
A
#
# COMPACT_ATOMS: atom_id res chain seq x y z
N ALA A 1 6.29 -4.99 -12.19
CA ALA A 1 6.19 -6.44 -12.45
C ALA A 1 4.77 -6.95 -12.13
N VAL A 2 4.14 -6.39 -11.09
CA VAL A 2 2.76 -6.68 -10.71
C VAL A 2 1.91 -5.42 -10.91
N ASP A 3 0.67 -5.57 -11.36
CA ASP A 3 -0.27 -4.46 -11.57
C ASP A 3 -1.71 -4.86 -11.22
N GLY A 4 -2.52 -3.89 -10.79
CA GLY A 4 -3.93 -4.09 -10.45
C GLY A 4 -4.11 -4.97 -9.22
N ILE A 5 -3.29 -4.74 -8.19
CA ILE A 5 -3.31 -5.49 -6.93
C ILE A 5 -4.58 -5.16 -6.15
N ARG A 6 -5.24 -6.20 -5.64
CA ARG A 6 -6.30 -6.13 -4.64
C ARG A 6 -5.95 -7.09 -3.51
N LEU A 7 -5.99 -6.58 -2.28
CA LEU A 7 -5.72 -7.33 -1.06
C LEU A 7 -6.96 -7.26 -0.16
N VAL A 8 -7.28 -8.38 0.50
CA VAL A 8 -8.28 -8.42 1.58
C VAL A 8 -7.57 -8.83 2.85
N PHE A 9 -7.77 -8.05 3.90
CA PHE A 9 -7.17 -8.29 5.20
C PHE A 9 -8.22 -8.80 6.18
N GLN A 10 -7.83 -9.74 7.03
CA GLN A 10 -8.60 -10.19 8.18
C GLN A 10 -7.65 -10.41 9.35
N ASN A 11 -7.97 -9.87 10.53
CA ASN A 11 -7.12 -9.94 11.73
C ASN A 11 -5.66 -9.53 11.47
N GLY A 12 -5.45 -8.48 10.67
CA GLY A 12 -4.13 -7.96 10.30
C GLY A 12 -3.40 -8.70 9.17
N LYS A 13 -3.89 -9.86 8.73
CA LYS A 13 -3.25 -10.69 7.69
C LYS A 13 -3.95 -10.57 6.35
N VAL A 14 -3.20 -10.54 5.25
CA VAL A 14 -3.73 -10.74 3.88
C VAL A 14 -4.26 -12.17 3.73
N VAL A 15 -5.57 -12.30 3.57
CA VAL A 15 -6.29 -13.58 3.36
C VAL A 15 -6.67 -13.81 1.90
N GLU A 16 -6.86 -12.74 1.11
CA GLU A 16 -7.05 -12.82 -0.33
C GLU A 16 -6.10 -11.85 -1.03
N ALA A 17 -5.50 -12.28 -2.13
CA ALA A 17 -4.63 -11.46 -2.96
C ALA A 17 -4.83 -11.78 -4.44
N SER A 18 -5.13 -10.74 -5.23
CA SER A 18 -5.26 -10.85 -6.68
C SER A 18 -4.53 -9.72 -7.37
N ALA A 19 -3.97 -9.98 -8.55
CA ALA A 19 -3.38 -8.99 -9.43
C ALA A 19 -3.83 -9.24 -10.87
N ARG A 20 -4.05 -8.16 -11.62
CA ARG A 20 -4.35 -8.22 -13.05
C ARG A 20 -3.14 -8.71 -13.86
N GLN A 21 -1.94 -8.35 -13.42
CA GLN A 21 -0.68 -8.81 -14.00
C GLN A 21 0.26 -9.25 -12.87
N GLY A 22 0.99 -10.36 -13.08
CA GLY A 22 1.99 -10.84 -12.11
C GLY A 22 1.41 -11.57 -10.90
N GLN A 23 0.25 -12.21 -11.04
CA GLN A 23 -0.43 -12.96 -9.97
C GLN A 23 0.49 -13.97 -9.25
N GLU A 24 1.18 -14.82 -10.01
CA GLU A 24 2.05 -15.85 -9.42
C GLU A 24 3.21 -15.23 -8.63
N TYR A 25 3.80 -14.16 -9.16
CA TYR A 25 4.87 -13.44 -8.49
C TYR A 25 4.36 -12.75 -7.21
N LEU A 26 3.18 -12.12 -7.24
CA LEU A 26 2.53 -11.59 -6.04
C LEU A 26 2.38 -12.68 -4.98
N LEU A 27 1.82 -13.84 -5.33
CA LEU A 27 1.64 -14.95 -4.38
C LEU A 27 2.97 -15.47 -3.84
N GLN A 28 4.01 -15.59 -4.66
CA GLN A 28 5.35 -16.00 -4.21
C GLN A 28 5.93 -15.02 -3.18
N MET A 29 5.81 -13.72 -3.43
CA MET A 29 6.30 -12.71 -2.49
C MET A 29 5.53 -12.74 -1.16
N LEU A 30 4.23 -13.02 -1.20
CA LEU A 30 3.40 -13.18 0.01
C LEU A 30 3.70 -14.45 0.80
N GLU A 31 4.41 -15.42 0.22
CA GLU A 31 4.87 -16.64 0.91
C GLU A 31 6.36 -16.58 1.29
N LEU A 32 7.00 -15.41 1.16
CA LEU A 32 8.45 -15.27 1.42
C LEU A 32 8.81 -15.67 2.85
N ASP A 33 8.02 -15.22 3.82
CA ASP A 33 8.16 -15.52 5.24
C ASP A 33 6.85 -15.23 6.00
N GLU A 34 6.84 -15.51 7.31
CA GLU A 34 5.65 -15.37 8.16
C GLU A 34 5.12 -13.92 8.21
N GLY A 35 5.99 -12.93 8.08
CA GLY A 35 5.64 -11.50 8.15
C GLY A 35 5.19 -10.90 6.81
N ALA A 36 5.42 -11.58 5.68
CA ALA A 36 5.16 -11.06 4.34
C ALA A 36 3.69 -10.74 4.03
N ARG A 37 2.75 -11.31 4.81
CA ARG A 37 1.30 -11.09 4.67
C ARG A 37 0.73 -10.03 5.61
N TYR A 38 1.56 -9.30 6.33
CA TYR A 38 1.15 -8.26 7.27
C TYR A 38 1.69 -6.90 6.83
N LEU A 39 1.01 -5.82 7.22
CA LEU A 39 1.47 -4.47 6.91
C LEU A 39 2.67 -4.10 7.77
N GLY A 40 3.66 -3.46 7.16
CA GLY A 40 4.79 -2.81 7.82
C GLY A 40 4.71 -1.29 7.78
N GLU A 41 4.02 -0.73 6.80
CA GLU A 41 3.84 0.71 6.64
C GLU A 41 2.48 1.01 5.98
N PHE A 42 1.90 2.16 6.35
CA PHE A 42 0.96 2.88 5.50
C PHE A 42 1.28 4.38 5.51
N ALA A 43 1.06 5.06 4.39
CA ALA A 43 1.26 6.50 4.26
C ALA A 43 0.36 7.11 3.18
N PHE A 44 0.16 8.43 3.24
CA PHE A 44 -0.52 9.20 2.19
C PHE A 44 0.49 9.96 1.35
N GLY A 45 0.32 9.88 0.03
CA GLY A 45 1.09 10.68 -0.90
C GLY A 45 0.59 12.12 -0.94
N ASN A 46 1.46 13.07 -0.59
CA ASN A 46 1.10 14.48 -0.39
C ASN A 46 1.84 15.45 -1.35
N ASN A 47 2.71 14.95 -2.23
CA ASN A 47 3.42 15.77 -3.20
C ASN A 47 2.57 15.98 -4.47
N MET A 48 1.82 17.07 -4.50
CA MET A 48 0.95 17.44 -5.62
C MET A 48 1.70 17.77 -6.93
N ARG A 49 3.04 17.87 -6.90
CA ARG A 49 3.87 18.10 -8.10
C ARG A 49 4.21 16.81 -8.83
N VAL A 50 4.11 15.66 -8.17
CA VAL A 50 4.23 14.35 -8.82
C VAL A 50 2.82 13.98 -9.28
N THR A 51 2.60 13.97 -10.59
CA THR A 51 1.24 13.78 -11.15
C THR A 51 1.06 12.45 -11.88
N ARG A 52 2.14 11.69 -12.07
CA ARG A 52 2.16 10.40 -12.76
C ARG A 52 3.16 9.47 -12.10
N GLY A 53 2.91 8.17 -12.21
CA GLY A 53 3.89 7.14 -11.83
C GLY A 53 5.17 7.29 -12.65
N THR A 54 6.30 7.36 -11.96
CA THR A 54 7.65 7.55 -12.49
C THR A 54 8.42 6.25 -12.62
N LYS A 55 7.93 5.17 -11.99
CA LYS A 55 8.63 3.88 -11.79
C LYS A 55 9.87 4.02 -10.92
N ASN A 56 9.97 5.10 -10.16
CA ASN A 56 10.94 5.28 -9.10
C ASN A 56 10.17 5.40 -7.80
N ILE A 57 10.35 4.40 -6.93
CA ILE A 57 9.53 4.25 -5.73
C ILE A 57 9.59 5.47 -4.82
N LEU A 58 10.75 6.12 -4.72
CA LEU A 58 10.98 7.30 -3.88
C LEU A 58 10.11 8.51 -4.29
N PHE A 59 9.74 8.59 -5.56
CA PHE A 59 8.81 9.63 -6.04
C PHE A 59 7.36 9.13 -6.02
N ASP A 60 7.14 7.87 -6.37
CA ASP A 60 5.81 7.30 -6.53
C ASP A 60 5.09 7.18 -5.18
N GLU A 61 5.80 6.85 -4.09
CA GLU A 61 5.26 6.83 -2.72
C GLU A 61 4.81 8.23 -2.24
N LYS A 62 5.39 9.29 -2.79
CA LYS A 62 5.06 10.68 -2.42
C LYS A 62 3.95 11.28 -3.28
N MET A 63 3.50 10.59 -4.34
CA MET A 63 2.56 11.12 -5.32
C MET A 63 1.27 11.64 -4.70
N GLY A 64 0.94 12.91 -4.93
CA GLY A 64 -0.26 13.54 -4.37
C GLY A 64 -1.55 12.80 -4.70
N GLY A 65 -2.35 12.49 -3.68
CA GLY A 65 -3.64 11.82 -3.84
C GLY A 65 -3.58 10.30 -3.99
N THR A 66 -2.49 9.69 -3.54
CA THR A 66 -2.35 8.23 -3.43
C THR A 66 -2.32 7.78 -1.97
N VAL A 67 -2.53 6.48 -1.77
CA VAL A 67 -2.10 5.79 -0.55
C VAL A 67 -0.96 4.85 -0.90
N HIS A 68 0.04 4.83 -0.03
CA HIS A 68 1.14 3.88 -0.01
C HIS A 68 0.88 2.86 1.11
N LEU A 69 1.02 1.58 0.80
CA LEU A 69 1.07 0.49 1.77
C LEU A 69 2.30 -0.37 1.51
N ALA A 70 3.06 -0.71 2.55
CA ALA A 70 4.14 -1.69 2.46
C ALA A 70 3.74 -2.97 3.20
N LEU A 71 3.82 -4.11 2.51
CA LEU A 71 3.75 -5.42 3.15
C LEU A 71 5.12 -5.87 3.64
N GLY A 72 5.13 -6.57 4.76
CA GLY A 72 6.34 -7.07 5.41
C GLY A 72 6.87 -6.12 6.49
N ASN A 73 8.19 -5.99 6.54
CA ASN A 73 8.94 -5.46 7.66
C ASN A 73 8.52 -4.04 8.02
N SER A 74 8.27 -3.83 9.31
CA SER A 74 8.06 -2.49 9.86
C SER A 74 9.40 -1.79 10.10
N TYR A 75 9.37 -0.47 10.08
CA TYR A 75 10.47 0.36 10.57
C TYR A 75 10.50 0.34 12.11
N PRO A 76 11.60 -0.09 12.76
CA PRO A 76 11.67 -0.15 14.22
C PRO A 76 11.38 1.18 14.93
N GLU A 77 11.76 2.29 14.29
CA GLU A 77 11.53 3.65 14.78
C GLU A 77 10.05 4.05 14.87
N THR A 78 9.15 3.37 14.16
CA THR A 78 7.70 3.62 14.24
C THR A 78 7.02 2.78 15.31
N GLY A 79 7.76 1.90 16.00
CA GLY A 79 7.22 0.96 16.99
C GLY A 79 6.46 -0.22 16.37
N GLY A 80 6.55 -0.42 15.06
CA GLY A 80 5.94 -1.56 14.39
C GLY A 80 6.55 -2.90 14.83
N LEU A 81 5.70 -3.93 14.92
CA LEU A 81 6.05 -5.25 15.46
C LEU A 81 6.25 -6.30 14.36
N ASN A 82 5.95 -5.98 13.10
CA ASN A 82 6.06 -6.96 12.03
C ASN A 82 7.51 -7.08 11.56
N HIS A 83 8.03 -8.30 11.56
CA HIS A 83 9.36 -8.64 11.09
C HIS A 83 9.27 -9.53 9.86
N SER A 84 9.97 -9.14 8.79
CA SER A 84 9.98 -9.86 7.52
C SER A 84 11.25 -9.54 6.75
N ALA A 85 11.66 -10.41 5.84
CA ALA A 85 12.67 -10.08 4.83
C ALA A 85 12.07 -9.24 3.69
N LEU A 86 10.74 -9.24 3.56
CA LEU A 86 10.00 -8.40 2.62
C LEU A 86 9.85 -6.98 3.18
N HIS A 87 10.03 -5.97 2.35
CA HIS A 87 9.42 -4.66 2.54
C HIS A 87 8.99 -4.20 1.16
N TRP A 88 7.69 -4.33 0.87
CA TRP A 88 7.21 -4.18 -0.50
C TRP A 88 6.13 -3.11 -0.62
N ASP A 89 6.58 -1.97 -1.13
CA ASP A 89 5.78 -0.79 -1.38
C ASP A 89 4.78 -1.00 -2.51
N MET A 90 3.52 -0.69 -2.23
CA MET A 90 2.40 -0.73 -3.16
C MET A 90 1.68 0.61 -3.16
N ILE A 91 1.57 1.22 -4.35
CA ILE A 91 0.94 2.53 -4.52
C ILE A 91 -0.44 2.34 -5.12
N CYS A 92 -1.45 2.87 -4.44
CA CYS A 92 -2.83 2.92 -4.92
C CYS A 92 -3.22 4.36 -5.25
N ASP A 93 -3.55 4.61 -6.51
CA ASP A 93 -4.00 5.92 -6.99
C ASP A 93 -5.49 6.13 -6.69
N LEU A 94 -5.79 7.07 -5.80
CA LEU A 94 -7.14 7.33 -5.31
C LEU A 94 -7.86 8.44 -6.10
N ARG A 95 -7.20 9.08 -7.06
CA ARG A 95 -7.69 10.32 -7.71
C ARG A 95 -8.90 10.14 -8.62
N THR A 96 -9.19 8.91 -9.05
CA THR A 96 -10.30 8.65 -9.98
C THR A 96 -11.62 8.41 -9.25
N LYS A 97 -11.63 7.54 -8.22
CA LYS A 97 -12.81 7.16 -7.41
C LYS A 97 -12.43 6.54 -6.05
N GLY A 98 -11.36 7.03 -5.42
CA GLY A 98 -10.83 6.45 -4.19
C GLY A 98 -11.40 7.12 -2.94
N GLU A 99 -11.68 6.33 -1.91
CA GLU A 99 -12.10 6.81 -0.61
C GLU A 99 -11.24 6.19 0.48
N VAL A 100 -10.92 6.99 1.50
CA VAL A 100 -10.34 6.51 2.74
C VAL A 100 -11.20 6.97 3.88
N TRP A 101 -11.64 6.00 4.67
CA TRP A 101 -12.47 6.19 5.84
C TRP A 101 -11.62 5.90 7.07
N VAL A 102 -11.66 6.81 8.04
CA VAL A 102 -11.03 6.66 9.35
C VAL A 102 -12.15 6.68 10.36
N ASP A 103 -12.42 5.53 10.98
CA ASP A 103 -13.63 5.26 11.74
C ASP A 103 -14.88 5.61 10.89
N ASP A 104 -15.75 6.47 11.39
CA ASP A 104 -16.96 6.94 10.69
C ASP A 104 -16.74 8.22 9.87
N THR A 105 -15.49 8.68 9.74
CA THR A 105 -15.15 9.91 9.02
C THR A 105 -14.59 9.59 7.65
N LEU A 106 -15.25 10.09 6.60
CA LEU A 106 -14.65 10.14 5.27
C LEU A 106 -13.48 11.13 5.31
N PHE A 107 -12.26 10.61 5.30
CA PHE A 107 -11.03 11.38 5.52
C PHE A 107 -10.43 11.89 4.21
N LEU A 108 -10.49 11.05 3.16
CA LEU A 108 -9.99 11.35 1.82
C LEU A 108 -11.00 10.89 0.78
N LYS A 109 -11.28 11.74 -0.21
CA LYS A 109 -12.11 11.41 -1.38
C LYS A 109 -11.47 11.90 -2.67
N ASP A 110 -11.41 11.05 -3.69
CA ASP A 110 -10.89 11.35 -5.03
C ASP A 110 -9.48 11.98 -4.98
N GLY A 111 -8.62 11.44 -4.12
CA GLY A 111 -7.24 11.91 -3.92
C GLY A 111 -7.09 13.21 -3.14
N LYS A 112 -8.16 13.71 -2.50
CA LYS A 112 -8.14 14.94 -1.70
C LYS A 112 -8.51 14.65 -0.26
N LEU A 113 -7.72 15.16 0.68
CA LEU A 113 -8.11 15.22 2.09
C LEU A 113 -9.32 16.15 2.21
N ILE A 114 -10.33 15.74 2.98
CA ILE A 114 -11.59 16.50 3.12
C ILE A 114 -11.91 16.92 4.56
N VAL A 115 -10.96 16.71 5.48
CA VAL A 115 -11.02 17.13 6.89
C VAL A 115 -10.12 18.33 7.15
#